data_AF-A0A1Q9USD5-F1
#
_entry.id   AF-A0A1Q9USD5-F1
#
_cell.length_a   1.000
_cell.length_b   1.000
_cell.length_c   1.000
_cell.angle_alpha   90.00
_cell.angle_beta   90.00
_cell.angle_gamma   90.00
#
_symmetry.space_group_name_H-M   'P 1'
#
loop_
_entity.id
_entity.type
_entity.pdbx_description
1 polymer ?
#
loop_
_entity_poly.entity_id
_entity_poly.type
_entity_poly.pdbx_seq_one_letter_code
_entity_poly.pdbx_strand_id
1 'polypeptide(L)' 'MKFTRRARKHKIGKAHALAAMSSCGEPEFVAGKDGYDDQLVWIGVDDRGVELEIVAVILPDFLLVIHVMPTQFRRRSL' A
#
# COMPACT_ATOMS: atom_id res chain seq x y z
N MET A 1 9.20 8.48 0.86
CA MET A 1 8.17 7.67 0.18
C MET A 1 7.70 8.34 -1.11
N LYS A 2 7.66 7.60 -2.21
CA LYS A 2 7.18 8.07 -3.53
C LYS A 2 5.97 7.23 -3.96
N PHE A 3 5.14 7.75 -4.85
CA PHE A 3 3.96 7.06 -5.38
C PHE A 3 4.09 6.92 -6.88
N THR A 4 3.85 5.72 -7.41
CA THR A 4 3.69 5.55 -8.85
C THR A 4 2.36 6.15 -9.33
N ARG A 5 2.27 6.45 -10.63
CA ARG A 5 0.98 6.84 -11.25
C ARG A 5 -0.08 5.75 -11.09
N ARG A 6 0.32 4.47 -11.18
CA ARG A 6 -0.57 3.31 -11.07
C ARG A 6 -1.18 3.14 -9.67
N ALA A 7 -0.44 3.47 -8.61
CA ALA A 7 -0.96 3.45 -7.25
C ALA A 7 -2.21 4.31 -7.05
N ARG A 8 -2.42 5.31 -7.92
CA ARG A 8 -3.56 6.25 -7.84
C ARG A 8 -4.78 5.82 -8.65
N LYS A 9 -4.84 4.58 -9.15
CA LYS A 9 -5.98 4.06 -9.94
C LYS A 9 -7.32 4.28 -9.25
N HIS A 10 -7.38 4.07 -7.93
CA HIS A 10 -8.59 4.24 -7.12
C HIS A 10 -8.81 5.68 -6.63
N LYS A 11 -8.09 6.66 -7.21
CA LYS A 11 -8.15 8.09 -6.87
C LYS A 11 -7.93 8.40 -5.38
N ILE A 12 -7.20 7.54 -4.67
CA ILE A 12 -6.82 7.78 -3.28
C ILE A 12 -5.66 8.78 -3.24
N GLY A 13 -5.84 9.85 -2.46
CA GLY A 13 -4.83 10.86 -2.21
C GLY A 13 -3.72 10.36 -1.29
N LYS A 14 -2.53 10.98 -1.39
CA LYS A 14 -1.38 10.64 -0.54
C LYS A 14 -1.69 10.79 0.96
N ALA A 15 -2.44 11.82 1.34
CA ALA A 15 -2.82 12.06 2.74
C ALA A 15 -3.61 10.89 3.32
N HIS A 16 -4.63 10.41 2.60
CA HIS A 16 -5.46 9.27 3.02
C HIS A 16 -4.66 7.97 3.14
N ALA A 17 -3.74 7.71 2.20
CA ALA A 17 -2.86 6.55 2.30
C ALA A 17 -1.94 6.63 3.54
N LEU A 18 -1.38 7.80 3.83
CA LEU A 18 -0.56 8.01 5.02
C LEU A 18 -1.37 7.90 6.32
N ALA A 19 -2.61 8.38 6.32
CA ALA A 19 -3.54 8.22 7.45
C ALA A 19 -3.79 6.73 7.73
N ALA A 20 -4.09 5.94 6.70
CA ALA A 20 -4.27 4.50 6.83
C ALA A 20 -3.01 3.79 7.35
N MET A 21 -1.81 4.11 6.82
CA MET A 21 -0.54 3.56 7.35
C MET A 21 -0.33 3.88 8.83
N SER A 22 -0.72 5.09 9.26
CA SER A 22 -0.54 5.52 10.66
C SER A 22 -1.58 4.93 11.61
N SER A 23 -2.70 4.42 11.07
CA SER A 23 -3.78 3.80 11.83
C SER A 23 -3.53 2.34 12.19
N CYS A 24 -2.55 1.70 11.55
CA CYS A 24 -2.21 0.30 11.76
C CYS A 24 -0.81 0.15 12.37
N GLY A 25 -0.51 -1.07 12.81
CA GLY A 25 0.80 -1.42 13.37
C GLY A 25 1.86 -1.59 12.27
N GLU A 26 2.85 -2.42 12.58
CA GLU A 26 3.90 -2.75 11.61
C GLU A 26 3.32 -3.39 10.33
N PRO A 27 3.86 -3.04 9.14
CA PRO A 27 3.45 -3.68 7.90
C PRO A 27 3.81 -5.16 7.86
N GLU A 28 3.07 -5.92 7.07
CA GLU A 28 3.47 -7.26 6.67
C GLU A 28 4.65 -7.16 5.68
N PHE A 29 5.74 -7.86 5.99
CA PHE A 29 6.86 -8.02 5.07
C PHE A 29 6.62 -9.18 4.11
N VAL A 30 6.73 -8.90 2.82
CA VAL A 30 6.60 -9.90 1.76
C VAL A 30 7.91 -9.97 0.99
N ALA A 31 8.62 -11.09 1.15
CA ALA A 31 9.87 -11.33 0.43
C ALA A 31 9.63 -11.38 -1.08
N GLY A 32 10.44 -10.63 -1.82
CA GLY A 32 10.52 -10.71 -3.27
C GLY A 32 10.96 -12.11 -3.73
N LYS A 33 10.48 -12.53 -4.91
CA LYS A 33 10.89 -13.78 -5.56
C LYS A 33 11.34 -13.47 -6.99
N ASP A 34 12.19 -14.30 -7.59
CA ASP A 34 12.49 -14.28 -9.03
C ASP A 34 12.79 -12.88 -9.63
N GLY A 35 13.64 -12.10 -8.97
CA GLY A 35 14.06 -10.78 -9.44
C GLY A 35 13.06 -9.63 -9.14
N TYR A 36 12.00 -9.90 -8.38
CA TYR A 36 11.16 -8.87 -7.79
C TYR A 36 11.71 -8.38 -6.45
N ASP A 37 11.57 -7.09 -6.18
CA ASP A 37 11.95 -6.46 -4.92
C ASP A 37 11.05 -6.87 -3.74
N ASP A 38 11.58 -6.78 -2.53
CA ASP A 38 10.82 -6.95 -1.29
C ASP A 38 9.73 -5.89 -1.13
N GLN A 39 8.64 -6.28 -0.47
CA GLN A 39 7.46 -5.45 -0.31
C GLN A 39 7.03 -5.33 1.14
N LEU A 40 6.40 -4.20 1.42
CA LEU A 40 5.67 -3.94 2.66
C LEU A 40 4.19 -3.73 2.33
N VAL A 41 3.33 -4.38 3.11
CA VAL A 41 1.87 -4.31 2.96
C VAL A 41 1.26 -3.75 4.24
N TRP A 42 0.50 -2.67 4.11
CA TRP A 42 -0.32 -2.12 5.19
C TRP A 42 -1.79 -2.38 4.90
N ILE A 43 -2.53 -2.81 5.92
CA ILE A 43 -3.99 -2.77 5.97
C ILE A 43 -4.37 -1.83 7.10
N GLY A 44 -5.04 -0.72 6.79
CA GLY A 44 -5.39 0.29 7.78
C GLY A 44 -6.55 1.16 7.33
N VAL A 45 -7.11 1.96 8.23
CA VAL A 45 -8.29 2.80 8.00
C VAL A 45 -7.88 4.26 7.82
N ASP A 46 -8.28 4.89 6.72
CA ASP A 46 -8.00 6.30 6.48
C ASP A 46 -8.86 7.25 7.34
N ASP A 47 -8.58 8.54 7.25
CA ASP A 47 -9.29 9.65 7.91
C ASP A 47 -10.76 9.82 7.49
N ARG A 48 -11.24 9.00 6.55
CA ARG A 48 -12.64 8.96 6.09
C ARG A 48 -13.33 7.65 6.48
N GLY A 49 -12.66 6.77 7.23
CA GLY A 49 -13.19 5.48 7.64
C GLY A 49 -13.10 4.39 6.56
N VAL A 50 -12.31 4.58 5.50
CA VAL A 50 -12.14 3.59 4.45
C VAL A 50 -10.92 2.71 4.77
N GLU A 51 -11.12 1.40 4.86
CA GLU A 51 -10.02 0.45 4.98
C GLU A 51 -9.29 0.34 3.63
N LEU A 52 -7.99 0.60 3.65
CA LEU A 52 -7.09 0.60 2.51
C LEU A 52 -6.04 -0.49 2.67
N GLU A 53 -5.78 -1.19 1.56
CA GLU A 53 -4.56 -1.94 1.34
C GLU A 53 -3.55 -1.07 0.60
N ILE A 54 -2.34 -0.99 1.14
CA ILE A 54 -1.25 -0.21 0.57
C ILE A 54 -0.04 -1.12 0.39
N VAL A 55 0.50 -1.17 -0.83
CA VAL A 55 1.68 -1.96 -1.16
C VAL A 55 2.79 -1.04 -1.60
N ALA A 56 3.92 -1.13 -0.91
CA ALA A 56 5.15 -0.43 -1.28
C ALA A 56 6.29 -1.41 -1.52
N VAL A 57 7.09 -1.11 -2.53
CA VAL A 57 8.36 -1.78 -2.80
C VAL A 57 9.47 -1.10 -2.00
N ILE A 58 10.34 -1.90 -1.41
CA ILE A 58 11.54 -1.43 -0.71
C ILE A 58 12.65 -1.22 -1.75
N LEU A 59 13.06 0.04 -1.95
CA LEU A 59 14.22 0.39 -2.77
C LEU A 59 15.32 0.99 -1.88
N PRO A 60 16.60 1.02 -2.32
CA PRO A 60 17.72 1.46 -1.49
C PRO A 60 17.53 2.82 -0.79
N ASP A 61 16.90 3.78 -1.47
CA ASP A 61 16.77 5.16 -0.98
C ASP A 61 15.35 5.51 -0.48
N PHE A 62 14.33 4.75 -0.87
CA PHE A 62 12.94 5.08 -0.56
C PHE A 62 11.96 3.92 -0.73
N LEU A 63 10.85 3.98 0.00
CA LEU A 63 9.66 3.18 -0.29
C LEU A 63 8.92 3.74 -1.52
N LEU A 64 8.67 2.88 -2.51
CA LEU A 64 7.87 3.20 -3.70
C LEU A 64 6.49 2.55 -3.58
N VAL A 65 5.46 3.37 -3.33
CA VAL A 65 4.07 2.90 -3.30
C VAL A 65 3.61 2.58 -4.72
N ILE A 66 3.33 1.30 -4.96
CA ILE A 66 2.89 0.77 -6.25
C ILE A 66 1.39 0.50 -6.28
N HIS A 67 0.76 0.32 -5.11
CA HIS A 67 -0.66 0.05 -5.00
C HIS A 67 -1.30 0.74 -3.79
N VAL A 68 -2.49 1.32 -3.99
CA VAL A 68 -3.39 1.78 -2.94
C VAL A 68 -4.81 1.46 -3.38
N MET A 69 -5.53 0.62 -2.64
CA MET A 69 -6.90 0.26 -2.96
C MET A 69 -7.76 0.11 -1.69
N PRO A 70 -9.05 0.47 -1.75
CA PRO A 70 -10.00 0.00 -0.74
C PRO A 70 -10.06 -1.53 -0.70
N THR A 71 -9.99 -2.12 0.49
CA THR A 71 -9.99 -3.59 0.69
C THR A 71 -11.26 -4.24 0.17
N GLN A 72 -12.39 -3.53 0.17
CA GLN A 72 -13.66 -3.97 -0.45
C GLN A 72 -13.55 -4.32 -1.94
N PHE A 73 -12.54 -3.81 -2.66
CA PHE A 73 -12.30 -4.15 -4.06
C PHE A 73 -11.28 -5.27 -4.25
N ARG A 74 -10.68 -5.79 -3.16
CA ARG A 74 -9.70 -6.87 -3.21
C ARG A 74 -10.39 -8.12 -3.74
N ARG A 75 -10.01 -8.57 -4.94
CA ARG A 75 -10.45 -9.87 -5.44
C ARG A 75 -9.76 -10.94 -4.60
N ARG A 76 -10.53 -11.76 -3.89
CA ARG A 76 -10.02 -13.03 -3.37
C ARG A 76 -9.63 -13.88 -4.57
N SER A 77 -8.37 -14.27 -4.65
CA SER A 77 -8.01 -15.38 -5.54
C SER A 77 -8.65 -16.63 -4.95
N LEU A 78 -9.56 -17.25 -5.70
CA LEU A 78 -10.04 -18.61 -5.42
C LEU A 78 -8.89 -19.61 -5.58
#